data_AF-A0AAU6RGU3-F1
#
_entry.id   AF-A0AAU6RGU3-F1
#
_cell.length_a   1.000
_cell.length_b   1.000
_cell.length_c   1.000
_cell.angle_alpha   90.00
_cell.angle_beta   90.00
_cell.angle_gamma   90.00
#
_symmetry.space_group_name_H-M   'P 1'
#
loop_
_entity.id
_entity.type
_entity.pdbx_description
1 polymer ?
#
loop_
_entity_poly.entity_id
_entity_poly.type
_entity_poly.pdbx_seq_one_letter_code
_entity_poly.pdbx_strand_id
1 'polypeptide(L)'
;MDYFQARISIETSEYFRLLKEKYEEEASANMTQAMVIAKAIDDVAAITNWDKVIHDNSIKLRYIDKEELETKELRLRVQLSDQLKNTINNYKLLLPEYTKTRSVSIGVTLKFIFKGALLMRINPDIAEDKLSIDSKFEKYESILLEYVAPANRDKFIALLSDLKVEIKKL
;
A
#
# COMPACT_ATOMS: atom_id res chain seq x y z
N MET A 1 19.02 18.06 -4.40
CA MET A 1 18.26 16.79 -4.43
C MET A 1 17.65 16.59 -3.06
N ASP A 2 16.33 16.61 -2.97
CA ASP A 2 15.63 16.55 -1.69
C ASP A 2 15.38 15.09 -1.29
N TYR A 3 15.90 14.73 -0.12
CA TYR A 3 15.69 13.42 0.48
C TYR A 3 14.26 13.32 1.00
N PHE A 4 13.59 12.21 0.70
CA PHE A 4 12.39 11.81 1.42
C PHE A 4 12.80 11.40 2.84
N GLN A 5 12.19 12.03 3.84
CA GLN A 5 12.50 11.78 5.26
C GLN A 5 11.24 11.46 6.04
N ALA A 6 11.29 10.39 6.83
CA ALA A 6 10.18 9.98 7.69
C ALA A 6 10.71 9.46 9.03
N ARG A 7 10.07 9.89 10.14
CA ARG A 7 10.22 9.21 11.42
C ARG A 7 9.36 7.95 11.40
N ILE A 8 9.96 6.82 11.72
CA ILE A 8 9.30 5.52 11.72
C ILE A 8 9.34 4.91 13.12
N SER A 9 8.35 4.08 13.46
CA SER A 9 8.43 3.30 14.68
C SER A 9 9.41 2.14 14.51
N ILE A 10 9.77 1.54 15.63
CA ILE A 10 10.55 0.30 15.68
C ILE A 10 9.84 -0.81 14.90
N GLU A 11 8.53 -0.93 15.11
CA GLU A 11 7.67 -1.87 14.39
C GLU A 11 7.78 -1.68 12.87
N THR A 12 7.70 -0.44 12.38
CA THR A 12 7.85 -0.12 10.94
C THR A 12 9.25 -0.49 10.45
N SER A 13 10.30 -0.21 11.22
CA SER A 13 11.67 -0.57 10.87
C SER A 13 11.85 -2.08 10.74
N GLU A 14 11.19 -2.87 11.59
CA GLU A 14 11.26 -4.32 11.52
C GLU A 14 10.51 -4.90 10.33
N TYR A 15 9.31 -4.38 10.02
CA TYR A 15 8.64 -4.75 8.78
C TYR A 15 9.52 -4.44 7.55
N PHE A 16 10.17 -3.28 7.53
CA PHE A 16 11.07 -2.91 6.44
C PHE A 16 12.25 -3.88 6.34
N ARG A 17 12.88 -4.23 7.48
CA ARG A 17 14.01 -5.18 7.52
C ARG A 17 13.61 -6.55 7.00
N LEU A 18 12.50 -7.10 7.49
CA LEU A 18 11.98 -8.40 7.05
C LEU A 18 11.62 -8.40 5.56
N LEU A 19 11.00 -7.32 5.07
CA LEU A 19 10.66 -7.18 3.66
C LEU A 19 11.89 -7.10 2.78
N LYS A 20 12.89 -6.33 3.21
CA LYS A 20 14.17 -6.21 2.50
C LYS A 20 14.87 -7.57 2.41
N GLU A 21 15.00 -8.30 3.52
CA GLU A 21 15.58 -9.65 3.54
C GLU A 21 14.85 -10.57 2.53
N LYS A 22 13.51 -10.54 2.51
CA LYS A 22 12.70 -11.31 1.55
C LYS A 22 12.98 -10.94 0.10
N TYR A 23 13.05 -9.64 -0.22
CA TYR A 23 13.31 -9.22 -1.59
C TYR A 23 14.74 -9.55 -2.04
N GLU A 24 15.72 -9.42 -1.14
CA GLU A 24 17.10 -9.77 -1.44
C GLU A 24 17.27 -11.29 -1.66
N GLU A 25 16.55 -12.11 -0.88
CA GLU A 25 16.43 -13.56 -1.11
C GLU A 25 15.81 -13.86 -2.48
N GLU A 26 14.65 -13.25 -2.80
CA GLU A 26 13.93 -13.43 -4.07
C GLU A 26 14.77 -13.01 -5.28
N ALA A 27 15.50 -11.90 -5.17
CA ALA A 27 16.32 -11.36 -6.25
C ALA A 27 17.73 -11.97 -6.31
N SER A 28 18.14 -12.74 -5.29
CA SER A 28 19.53 -13.20 -5.11
C SER A 28 20.56 -12.06 -5.21
N ALA A 29 20.18 -10.86 -4.74
CA ALA A 29 20.97 -9.64 -4.86
C ALA A 29 20.62 -8.63 -3.77
N ASN A 30 21.61 -7.79 -3.38
CA ASN A 30 21.38 -6.72 -2.42
C ASN A 30 20.47 -5.62 -3.00
N MET A 31 19.61 -5.04 -2.16
CA MET A 31 18.68 -4.00 -2.53
C MET A 31 18.88 -2.73 -1.70
N THR A 32 18.83 -1.59 -2.39
CA THR A 32 18.82 -0.28 -1.73
C THR A 32 17.45 -0.02 -1.10
N GLN A 33 17.39 0.90 -0.12
CA GLN A 33 16.12 1.27 0.50
C GLN A 33 15.10 1.80 -0.51
N ALA A 34 15.55 2.57 -1.50
CA ALA A 34 14.69 3.09 -2.56
C ALA A 34 14.07 1.97 -3.40
N MET A 35 14.86 0.94 -3.75
CA MET A 35 14.37 -0.22 -4.50
C MET A 35 13.35 -1.02 -3.69
N VAL A 36 13.59 -1.24 -2.40
CA VAL A 36 12.63 -1.94 -1.53
C VAL A 36 11.33 -1.15 -1.43
N ILE A 37 11.37 0.17 -1.24
CA ILE A 37 10.17 1.00 -1.16
C ILE A 37 9.40 1.00 -2.49
N ALA A 38 10.09 1.14 -3.61
CA ALA A 38 9.47 1.11 -4.94
C ALA A 38 8.74 -0.22 -5.17
N LYS A 39 9.44 -1.35 -4.95
CA LYS A 39 8.86 -2.67 -5.10
C LYS A 39 7.70 -2.92 -4.12
N ALA A 40 7.80 -2.43 -2.89
CA ALA A 40 6.71 -2.55 -1.92
C ALA A 40 5.45 -1.82 -2.38
N ILE A 41 5.60 -0.64 -2.98
CA ILE A 41 4.47 0.11 -3.56
C ILE A 41 3.84 -0.65 -4.72
N ASP A 42 4.65 -1.22 -5.61
CA ASP A 42 4.16 -2.03 -6.73
C ASP A 42 3.41 -3.27 -6.23
N ASP A 43 3.97 -3.98 -5.24
CA ASP A 43 3.38 -5.18 -4.68
C ASP A 43 2.01 -4.85 -4.04
N VAL A 44 1.89 -3.78 -3.23
CA VAL A 44 0.62 -3.44 -2.56
C VAL A 44 -0.41 -2.74 -3.44
N ALA A 45 -0.09 -2.45 -4.71
CA ALA A 45 -1.03 -1.83 -5.64
C ALA A 45 -2.31 -2.68 -5.85
N ALA A 46 -2.19 -4.00 -5.70
CA ALA A 46 -3.32 -4.93 -5.81
C ALA A 46 -4.22 -4.98 -4.56
N ILE A 47 -3.80 -4.41 -3.42
CA ILE A 47 -4.54 -4.49 -2.17
C ILE A 47 -5.73 -3.53 -2.21
N THR A 48 -6.94 -4.10 -2.26
CA THR A 48 -8.20 -3.35 -2.17
C THR A 48 -8.80 -3.37 -0.76
N ASN A 49 -8.51 -4.41 0.04
CA ASN A 49 -8.97 -4.53 1.42
C ASN A 49 -7.83 -4.26 2.41
N TRP A 50 -7.65 -2.98 2.75
CA TRP A 50 -6.66 -2.58 3.76
C TRP A 50 -7.05 -2.95 5.19
N ASP A 51 -8.34 -3.22 5.47
CA ASP A 51 -8.80 -3.62 6.80
C ASP A 51 -8.17 -4.94 7.23
N LYS A 52 -8.12 -5.93 6.33
CA LYS A 52 -7.42 -7.21 6.55
C LYS A 52 -5.94 -6.99 6.86
N VAL A 53 -5.25 -6.17 6.08
CA VAL A 53 -3.83 -5.86 6.27
C VAL A 53 -3.59 -5.19 7.62
N ILE A 54 -4.42 -4.21 7.98
CA ILE A 54 -4.25 -3.42 9.20
C ILE A 54 -4.44 -4.29 10.43
N HIS A 55 -5.46 -5.15 10.46
CA HIS A 55 -5.83 -5.95 11.62
C HIS A 55 -5.16 -7.33 11.70
N ASP A 56 -4.45 -7.78 10.65
CA ASP A 56 -3.71 -9.04 10.68
C ASP A 56 -2.52 -8.99 11.66
N ASN A 57 -2.32 -10.05 12.45
CA ASN A 57 -1.19 -10.16 13.39
C ASN A 57 -0.37 -11.44 13.15
N SER A 58 -0.42 -11.99 11.94
CA SER A 58 0.25 -13.26 11.58
C SER A 58 1.77 -13.09 11.42
N ILE A 59 2.25 -11.91 11.03
CA ILE A 59 3.68 -11.62 10.94
C ILE A 59 4.27 -11.49 12.34
N LYS A 60 5.16 -12.43 12.68
CA LYS A 60 5.93 -12.38 13.93
C LYS A 60 7.14 -11.47 13.73
N LEU A 61 7.13 -10.32 14.41
CA LEU A 61 8.28 -9.44 14.46
C LEU A 61 9.34 -9.97 15.44
N ARG A 62 10.62 -9.73 15.12
CA ARG A 62 11.73 -10.09 16.01
C ARG A 62 11.67 -9.22 17.27
N TYR A 63 11.95 -9.83 18.42
CA TYR A 63 12.20 -9.08 19.65
C TYR A 63 13.45 -8.21 19.44
N ILE A 64 13.37 -6.96 19.88
CA ILE A 64 14.50 -6.03 19.90
C ILE A 64 14.71 -5.65 21.35
N ASP A 65 15.93 -5.86 21.85
CA ASP A 65 16.29 -5.47 23.20
C ASP A 65 16.45 -3.94 23.34
N LYS A 66 16.53 -3.47 24.58
CA LYS A 66 16.64 -2.04 24.88
C LYS A 66 17.93 -1.39 24.37
N GLU A 67 19.01 -2.14 24.22
CA GLU A 67 20.32 -1.59 23.82
C GLU A 67 20.39 -1.41 22.29
N GLU A 68 19.82 -2.35 21.53
CA GLU A 68 19.62 -2.23 20.08
C GLU A 68 18.61 -1.12 19.74
N LEU A 69 17.66 -0.84 20.64
CA LEU A 69 16.71 0.26 20.53
C LEU A 69 17.37 1.64 20.58
N GLU A 70 18.34 1.84 21.48
CA GLU A 70 19.02 3.13 21.67
C GLU A 70 19.95 3.47 20.50
N THR A 71 20.36 2.46 19.71
CA THR A 71 21.26 2.62 18.57
C THR A 71 20.55 2.66 17.21
N LYS A 72 19.26 2.30 17.15
CA LYS A 72 18.50 2.27 15.88
C LYS A 72 18.14 3.67 15.38
N GLU A 73 18.54 3.98 14.16
CA GLU A 73 18.11 5.19 13.47
C GLU A 73 16.65 5.06 13.01
N LEU A 74 15.72 5.58 13.81
CA LEU A 74 14.28 5.63 13.51
C LEU A 74 13.90 6.73 12.50
N ARG A 75 14.86 7.14 11.67
CA ARG A 75 14.68 8.12 10.62
C ARG A 75 15.04 7.48 9.28
N LEU A 76 14.01 7.20 8.49
CA LEU A 76 14.21 6.80 7.10
C LEU A 76 14.62 8.04 6.30
N ARG A 77 15.79 8.03 5.67
CA ARG A 77 16.28 9.09 4.79
C ARG A 77 16.73 8.49 3.46
N VAL A 78 15.90 8.65 2.43
CA VAL A 78 16.09 7.97 1.14
C VAL A 78 15.81 8.94 -0.01
N GLN A 79 16.51 8.78 -1.13
CA GLN A 79 16.18 9.50 -2.36
C GLN A 79 15.11 8.71 -3.10
N LEU A 80 13.94 9.32 -3.29
CA LEU A 80 12.82 8.75 -4.05
C LEU A 80 12.45 9.72 -5.18
N SER A 81 11.91 9.17 -6.28
CA SER A 81 11.29 9.99 -7.31
C SER A 81 10.03 10.68 -6.79
N ASP A 82 9.62 11.77 -7.41
CA ASP A 82 8.42 12.50 -6.99
C ASP A 82 7.15 11.67 -7.19
N GLN A 83 7.13 10.79 -8.19
CA GLN A 83 6.06 9.81 -8.37
C GLN A 83 5.91 8.91 -7.14
N LEU A 84 7.00 8.31 -6.63
CA LEU A 84 6.94 7.45 -5.45
C LEU A 84 6.49 8.23 -4.20
N LYS A 85 6.98 9.47 -4.04
CA LYS A 85 6.53 10.35 -2.93
C LYS A 85 5.03 10.63 -3.01
N ASN A 86 4.51 10.92 -4.21
CA ASN A 86 3.09 11.16 -4.42
C ASN A 86 2.26 9.91 -4.15
N THR A 87 2.71 8.72 -4.57
CA THR A 87 2.02 7.47 -4.27
C THR A 87 1.97 7.19 -2.76
N ILE A 88 3.06 7.43 -2.02
CA ILE A 88 3.06 7.34 -0.55
C ILE A 88 2.06 8.32 0.07
N ASN A 89 1.99 9.56 -0.44
CA ASN A 89 1.03 10.55 0.02
C ASN A 89 -0.42 10.13 -0.27
N ASN A 90 -0.69 9.49 -1.40
CA ASN A 90 -2.01 8.95 -1.73
C ASN A 90 -2.42 7.87 -0.72
N TYR A 91 -1.53 6.94 -0.38
CA TYR A 91 -1.80 5.96 0.68
C TYR A 91 -2.01 6.62 2.05
N LYS A 92 -1.28 7.69 2.37
CA LYS A 92 -1.49 8.46 3.61
C LYS A 92 -2.88 9.10 3.67
N LEU A 93 -3.47 9.46 2.53
CA LEU A 93 -4.85 9.96 2.46
C LEU A 93 -5.89 8.83 2.52
N LEU A 94 -5.58 7.66 1.96
CA LEU A 94 -6.47 6.48 1.92
C LEU A 94 -6.58 5.75 3.26
N LEU A 95 -5.45 5.43 3.89
CA LEU A 95 -5.39 4.56 5.08
C LEU A 95 -6.22 5.02 6.30
N PRO A 96 -6.43 6.33 6.56
CA PRO A 96 -7.32 6.79 7.64
C PRO A 96 -8.73 6.20 7.59
N GLU A 97 -9.27 5.91 6.39
CA GLU A 97 -10.58 5.28 6.19
C GLU A 97 -10.66 3.89 6.84
N TYR A 98 -9.54 3.16 6.85
CA TYR A 98 -9.46 1.79 7.36
C TYR A 98 -8.96 1.72 8.81
N THR A 99 -8.15 2.70 9.25
CA THR A 99 -7.71 2.78 10.66
C THR A 99 -8.74 3.44 11.57
N LYS A 100 -9.84 3.97 11.03
CA LYS A 100 -10.87 4.75 11.76
C LYS A 100 -10.26 5.94 12.51
N THR A 101 -9.29 6.61 11.88
CA THR A 101 -8.64 7.80 12.43
C THR A 101 -8.80 8.98 11.49
N ARG A 102 -8.63 10.21 11.99
CA ARG A 102 -8.68 11.42 11.13
C ARG A 102 -7.51 11.51 10.16
N SER A 103 -6.35 10.96 10.53
CA SER A 103 -5.13 11.01 9.73
C SER A 103 -4.14 9.96 10.22
N VAL A 104 -3.20 9.59 9.35
CA VAL A 104 -2.04 8.76 9.70
C VAL A 104 -0.74 9.50 9.37
N SER A 105 0.33 9.19 10.11
CA SER A 105 1.66 9.73 9.81
C SER A 105 2.30 8.95 8.65
N ILE A 106 3.29 9.55 7.99
CA ILE A 106 4.07 8.86 6.93
C ILE A 106 4.70 7.56 7.47
N GLY A 107 5.20 7.55 8.71
CA GLY A 107 5.77 6.34 9.30
C GLY A 107 4.75 5.20 9.47
N VAL A 108 3.49 5.54 9.77
CA VAL A 108 2.39 4.57 9.83
C VAL A 108 1.96 4.15 8.41
N THR A 109 1.94 5.07 7.45
CA THR A 109 1.69 4.75 6.04
C THR A 109 2.70 3.72 5.53
N LEU A 110 3.99 3.98 5.74
CA LEU A 110 5.07 3.05 5.38
C LEU A 110 4.93 1.72 6.11
N LYS A 111 4.50 1.73 7.38
CA LYS A 111 4.22 0.50 8.13
C LYS A 111 3.25 -0.40 7.39
N PHE A 112 2.11 0.15 6.96
CA PHE A 112 1.08 -0.64 6.30
C PHE A 112 1.49 -1.06 4.89
N ILE A 113 2.23 -0.22 4.15
CA ILE A 113 2.81 -0.63 2.85
C ILE A 113 3.75 -1.83 3.04
N PHE A 114 4.70 -1.77 3.97
CA PHE A 114 5.65 -2.88 4.18
C PHE A 114 4.96 -4.14 4.72
N LYS A 115 4.04 -3.97 5.66
CA LYS A 115 3.23 -5.06 6.19
C LYS A 115 2.38 -5.71 5.09
N GLY A 116 1.72 -4.91 4.26
CA GLY A 116 0.92 -5.40 3.13
C GLY A 116 1.75 -6.21 2.14
N ALA A 117 2.94 -5.70 1.75
CA ALA A 117 3.84 -6.39 0.84
C ALA A 117 4.35 -7.73 1.41
N LEU A 118 4.60 -7.80 2.73
CA LEU A 118 4.92 -9.06 3.42
C LEU A 118 3.72 -10.02 3.44
N LEU A 119 2.54 -9.52 3.80
CA LEU A 119 1.33 -10.35 3.89
C LEU A 119 0.93 -10.92 2.55
N MET A 120 1.08 -10.18 1.45
CA MET A 120 0.80 -10.71 0.11
C MET A 120 1.67 -11.92 -0.26
N ARG A 121 2.86 -12.06 0.34
CA ARG A 121 3.72 -13.23 0.14
C ARG A 121 3.33 -14.42 1.02
N ILE A 122 2.80 -14.14 2.20
CA ILE A 122 2.39 -15.16 3.17
C ILE A 122 0.99 -15.68 2.83
N ASN A 123 0.10 -14.78 2.42
CA ASN A 123 -1.31 -15.01 2.15
C ASN A 123 -1.76 -14.10 0.98
N PRO A 124 -1.67 -14.58 -0.28
CA PRO A 124 -2.09 -13.82 -1.46
C PRO A 124 -3.56 -13.35 -1.40
N ASP A 125 -4.44 -14.10 -0.72
CA ASP A 125 -5.87 -13.80 -0.59
C ASP A 125 -6.17 -12.55 0.27
N ILE A 126 -5.13 -11.94 0.85
CA ILE A 126 -5.27 -10.69 1.62
C ILE A 126 -5.50 -9.47 0.73
N ALA A 127 -5.07 -9.52 -0.54
CA ALA A 127 -5.16 -8.40 -1.47
C ALA A 127 -6.63 -8.08 -1.82
N GLU A 128 -7.48 -9.10 -1.88
CA GLU A 128 -8.84 -8.94 -2.36
C GLU A 128 -9.83 -8.80 -1.21
N ASP A 129 -10.67 -7.78 -1.32
CA ASP A 129 -12.03 -7.92 -0.86
C ASP A 129 -12.69 -8.95 -1.76
N LYS A 130 -13.40 -9.94 -1.18
CA LYS A 130 -14.36 -10.76 -1.95
C LYS A 130 -15.57 -9.95 -2.42
N LEU A 131 -15.41 -8.64 -2.62
CA LEU A 131 -16.36 -7.81 -3.31
C LEU A 131 -16.30 -8.23 -4.76
N SER A 132 -17.46 -8.61 -5.30
CA SER A 132 -17.56 -9.00 -6.69
C SER A 132 -17.09 -7.84 -7.58
N ILE A 133 -16.68 -8.16 -8.80
CA ILE A 133 -16.42 -7.17 -9.85
C ILE A 133 -17.59 -6.17 -9.94
N ASP A 134 -18.82 -6.62 -9.69
CA ASP A 134 -19.99 -5.76 -9.64
C ASP A 134 -19.89 -4.65 -8.61
N SER A 135 -19.55 -4.97 -7.37
CA SER A 135 -19.43 -3.99 -6.29
C SER A 135 -18.29 -2.99 -6.51
N LYS A 136 -17.19 -3.42 -7.15
CA LYS A 136 -16.09 -2.50 -7.52
C LYS A 136 -16.55 -1.51 -8.60
N PHE A 137 -17.25 -1.99 -9.62
CA PHE A 137 -17.78 -1.12 -10.67
C PHE A 137 -18.80 -0.13 -10.13
N GLU A 138 -19.73 -0.57 -9.28
CA GLU A 138 -20.72 0.33 -8.65
C GLU A 138 -20.07 1.45 -7.84
N LYS A 139 -19.04 1.13 -7.04
CA LYS A 139 -18.28 2.13 -6.27
C LYS A 139 -17.66 3.19 -7.18
N TYR A 140 -16.90 2.75 -8.19
CA TYR A 140 -16.17 3.69 -9.05
C TYR A 140 -17.07 4.41 -10.05
N GLU A 141 -18.16 3.80 -10.49
CA GLU A 141 -19.19 4.47 -11.30
C GLU A 141 -19.75 5.70 -10.57
N SER A 142 -20.13 5.54 -9.31
CA SER A 142 -20.65 6.65 -8.50
C SER A 142 -19.65 7.80 -8.38
N ILE A 143 -18.37 7.48 -8.13
CA ILE A 143 -17.31 8.49 -8.01
C ILE A 143 -17.07 9.19 -9.35
N LEU A 144 -16.98 8.43 -10.45
CA LEU A 144 -16.69 8.98 -11.76
C LEU A 144 -17.84 9.86 -12.27
N LEU A 145 -19.10 9.51 -11.97
CA LEU A 145 -20.28 10.30 -12.34
C LEU A 145 -20.31 11.71 -11.72
N GLU A 146 -19.60 11.94 -10.61
CA GLU A 146 -19.42 13.28 -10.03
C GLU A 146 -18.58 14.20 -10.93
N TYR A 147 -17.69 13.63 -11.73
CA TYR A 147 -16.82 14.37 -12.65
C TYR A 147 -17.36 14.46 -14.09
N VAL A 148 -18.42 13.70 -14.40
CA VAL A 148 -19.01 13.65 -15.75
C VAL A 148 -20.16 14.65 -15.87
N ALA A 149 -20.04 15.57 -16.84
CA ALA A 149 -21.09 16.52 -17.16
C ALA A 149 -22.43 15.81 -17.47
N PRO A 150 -23.59 16.36 -17.04
CA PRO A 150 -24.89 15.71 -17.20
C PRO A 150 -25.18 15.22 -18.62
N ALA A 151 -24.81 16.00 -19.64
CA ALA A 151 -25.01 15.67 -21.05
C ALA A 151 -24.25 14.42 -21.53
N ASN A 152 -23.23 13.97 -20.78
CA ASN A 152 -22.37 12.84 -21.15
C ASN A 152 -22.60 11.61 -20.27
N ARG A 153 -23.49 11.68 -19.27
CA ARG A 153 -23.69 10.59 -18.29
C ARG A 153 -24.12 9.29 -18.94
N ASP A 154 -25.10 9.33 -19.84
CA ASP A 154 -25.61 8.11 -20.50
C ASP A 154 -24.54 7.40 -21.32
N LYS A 155 -23.71 8.17 -22.06
CA LYS A 155 -22.59 7.62 -22.83
C LYS A 155 -21.51 7.03 -21.92
N PHE A 156 -21.24 7.69 -20.80
CA PHE A 156 -20.28 7.20 -19.81
C PHE A 156 -20.75 5.89 -19.16
N ILE A 157 -22.01 5.82 -18.74
CA ILE A 157 -22.59 4.61 -18.13
C ILE A 157 -22.55 3.43 -19.11
N ALA A 158 -22.90 3.67 -20.38
CA ALA A 158 -22.83 2.64 -21.42
C ALA A 158 -21.39 2.12 -21.59
N LEU A 159 -20.41 3.02 -21.71
CA LEU A 159 -19.00 2.65 -21.86
C LEU A 159 -18.47 1.86 -20.65
N LEU A 160 -18.82 2.29 -19.43
CA LEU A 160 -18.38 1.62 -18.21
C LEU A 160 -19.02 0.23 -18.08
N SER A 161 -20.28 0.08 -18.49
CA SER A 161 -20.97 -1.20 -18.57
C SER A 161 -20.31 -2.14 -19.58
N ASP A 162 -19.95 -1.66 -20.77
CA ASP A 162 -19.25 -2.45 -21.78
C ASP A 162 -17.89 -2.93 -21.27
N LEU A 163 -17.12 -2.04 -20.64
CA LEU A 163 -15.84 -2.38 -20.00
C LEU A 163 -16.01 -3.45 -18.92
N LYS A 164 -17.08 -3.37 -18.11
CA LYS A 164 -17.40 -4.37 -17.09
C LYS A 164 -17.64 -5.74 -17.69
N VAL A 165 -18.37 -5.80 -18.81
CA VAL A 165 -18.64 -7.05 -19.53
C VAL A 165 -17.37 -7.64 -20.13
N GLU A 166 -16.50 -6.82 -20.71
CA GLU A 166 -15.22 -7.28 -21.25
C GLU A 166 -14.30 -7.85 -20.17
N ILE A 167 -14.16 -7.16 -19.04
CA ILE A 167 -13.33 -7.62 -17.92
C ILE A 167 -13.85 -8.93 -17.32
N LYS A 168 -15.18 -9.11 -17.23
CA LYS A 168 -15.77 -10.36 -16.71
C LYS A 168 -15.57 -11.60 -17.61
N LYS A 169 -15.18 -11.41 -18.87
CA LYS A 169 -14.93 -12.50 -19.82
C LYS A 169 -13.47 -12.98 -19.81
N LEU A 170 -12.58 -12.24 -19.16
CA LEU A 170 -11.16 -12.59 -18.94
C LEU A 170 -11.02 -13.48 -17.71
#